data_AF-A0A959EEW2-F1
#
_entry.id   AF-A0A959EEW2-F1
#
_cell.length_a   1.000
_cell.length_b   1.000
_cell.length_c   1.000
_cell.angle_alpha   90.00
_cell.angle_beta   90.00
_cell.angle_gamma   90.00
#
_symmetry.space_group_name_H-M   'P 1'
#
loop_
_entity.id
_entity.type
_entity.pdbx_description
1 polymer ?
#
loop_
_entity_poly.entity_id
_entity_poly.type
_entity_poly.pdbx_seq_one_letter_code
_entity_poly.pdbx_strand_id
1 'polypeptide(L)'
;MRWKYGVAAYDLTGNPGEPAFLGTWALPGGYFHDIYVRNHIAYCSHGGNGLWVYDFSNLNDIQALGNLTSYPEQGYNHASWLNETGDQLVFADETHGTSLKLADVSGLTDISILDLFRSELLAPAFTNSIPHNPFIRDQYAVVWRRQPPDG
;
A
#
# COMPACT_ATOMS: atom_id res chain seq x y z
N MET A 1 -3.11 -13.02 -24.36
CA MET A 1 -2.10 -13.26 -23.33
C MET A 1 -2.73 -12.94 -21.98
N ARG A 2 -2.82 -13.91 -21.06
CA ARG A 2 -3.27 -13.65 -19.68
C ARG A 2 -2.04 -13.25 -18.88
N TRP A 3 -1.98 -12.03 -18.39
CA TRP A 3 -1.03 -11.67 -17.34
C TRP A 3 -1.28 -12.60 -16.15
N LYS A 4 -0.24 -13.28 -15.66
CA LYS A 4 -0.32 -13.94 -14.36
C LYS A 4 -0.19 -12.83 -13.32
N TYR A 5 -1.32 -12.37 -12.80
CA TYR A 5 -1.35 -11.41 -11.70
C TYR A 5 -0.74 -12.07 -10.47
N GLY A 6 0.32 -11.49 -9.94
CA GLY A 6 1.00 -12.07 -8.79
C GLY A 6 2.24 -11.30 -8.39
N VAL A 7 2.72 -11.64 -7.21
CA VAL A 7 3.98 -11.17 -6.64
C VAL A 7 5.08 -12.19 -6.92
N ALA A 8 6.32 -11.73 -7.01
CA ALA A 8 7.49 -12.57 -7.18
C ALA A 8 8.51 -12.29 -6.06
N ALA A 9 9.25 -13.31 -5.66
CA ALA A 9 10.33 -13.17 -4.68
C ALA A 9 11.64 -13.70 -5.28
N TYR A 10 12.73 -13.05 -4.87
CA TYR A 10 14.08 -13.39 -5.27
C TYR A 10 14.99 -13.41 -4.04
N ASP A 11 15.93 -14.34 -4.01
CA ASP A 11 16.98 -14.39 -3.00
C ASP A 11 18.17 -13.53 -3.45
N LEU A 12 18.52 -12.56 -2.60
CA LEU A 12 19.62 -11.61 -2.81
C LEU A 12 20.89 -11.97 -2.02
N THR A 13 20.93 -13.11 -1.34
CA THR A 13 22.11 -13.56 -0.56
C THR A 13 23.29 -13.98 -1.44
N GLY A 14 23.01 -14.31 -2.71
CA GLY A 14 24.00 -14.66 -3.74
C GLY A 14 24.51 -13.43 -4.50
N ASN A 15 24.58 -13.55 -5.84
CA ASN A 15 24.96 -12.45 -6.73
C ASN A 15 23.78 -11.47 -6.90
N PRO A 16 23.87 -10.21 -6.44
CA PRO A 16 22.75 -9.26 -6.58
C PRO A 16 22.47 -8.86 -8.04
N GLY A 17 23.43 -9.03 -8.95
CA GLY A 17 23.22 -8.84 -10.39
C GLY A 17 22.47 -10.01 -11.06
N GLU A 18 22.38 -11.16 -10.38
CA GLU A 18 21.73 -12.38 -10.85
C GLU A 18 21.00 -13.08 -9.68
N PRO A 19 19.96 -12.44 -9.13
CA PRO A 19 19.31 -12.94 -7.94
C PRO A 19 18.52 -14.23 -8.24
N ALA A 20 18.53 -15.18 -7.29
CA ALA A 20 17.88 -16.47 -7.51
C ALA A 20 16.36 -16.32 -7.39
N PHE A 21 15.61 -16.72 -8.43
CA PHE A 21 14.14 -16.67 -8.42
C PHE A 21 13.56 -17.73 -7.47
N LEU A 22 12.73 -17.30 -6.52
CA LEU A 22 12.12 -18.18 -5.51
C LEU A 22 10.72 -18.65 -5.90
N GLY A 23 9.96 -17.83 -6.62
CA GLY A 23 8.60 -18.18 -7.02
C GLY A 23 7.72 -17.00 -7.37
N THR A 24 6.50 -17.31 -7.78
CA THR A 24 5.42 -16.34 -7.98
C THR A 24 4.11 -16.88 -7.44
N TRP A 25 3.31 -15.99 -6.85
CA TRP A 25 2.07 -16.34 -6.18
C TRP A 25 0.93 -15.43 -6.63
N ALA A 26 -0.20 -16.04 -6.98
CA ALA A 26 -1.48 -15.35 -7.12
C ALA A 26 -2.19 -15.41 -5.77
N LEU A 27 -2.40 -14.26 -5.13
CA LEU A 27 -3.02 -14.15 -3.81
C LEU A 27 -4.48 -13.69 -3.93
N PRO A 28 -5.32 -13.90 -2.88
CA PRO A 28 -6.77 -13.62 -2.94
C PRO A 28 -7.16 -12.20 -3.34
N GLY A 29 -6.31 -11.18 -3.09
CA GLY A 29 -6.56 -9.81 -3.51
C GLY A 29 -6.46 -9.57 -5.02
N GLY A 30 -5.93 -10.54 -5.78
CA GLY A 30 -5.83 -10.49 -7.23
C GLY A 30 -4.66 -9.63 -7.72
N TYR A 31 -4.95 -8.60 -8.52
CA TYR A 31 -3.94 -7.70 -9.08
C TYR A 31 -3.16 -6.96 -7.98
N PHE A 32 -1.83 -6.89 -8.10
CA PHE A 32 -0.97 -6.10 -7.21
C PHE A 32 -0.62 -4.79 -7.91
N HIS A 33 -0.93 -3.68 -7.26
CA HIS A 33 -0.50 -2.36 -7.67
C HIS A 33 0.85 -1.99 -7.04
N ASP A 34 0.98 -2.22 -5.72
CA ASP A 34 2.22 -1.98 -4.97
C ASP A 34 2.31 -2.88 -3.72
N ILE A 35 3.48 -2.94 -3.10
CA ILE A 35 3.76 -3.75 -1.92
C ILE A 35 4.81 -3.09 -1.00
N TYR A 36 4.49 -3.02 0.29
CA TYR A 36 5.44 -2.71 1.35
C TYR A 36 5.64 -3.93 2.24
N VAL A 37 6.89 -4.34 2.50
CA VAL A 37 7.20 -5.54 3.30
C VAL A 37 8.09 -5.19 4.48
N ARG A 38 7.71 -5.62 5.70
CA ARG A 38 8.56 -5.56 6.88
C ARG A 38 8.38 -6.80 7.74
N ASN A 39 9.49 -7.42 8.16
CA ASN A 39 9.49 -8.62 9.01
C ASN A 39 8.56 -9.72 8.48
N HIS A 40 8.65 -10.01 7.18
CA HIS A 40 7.80 -10.96 6.44
C HIS A 40 6.32 -10.58 6.28
N ILE A 41 5.86 -9.49 6.90
CA ILE A 41 4.49 -9.00 6.71
C ILE A 41 4.45 -8.06 5.52
N ALA A 42 3.64 -8.40 4.53
CA ALA A 42 3.43 -7.62 3.32
C ALA A 42 2.09 -6.88 3.37
N TYR A 43 2.14 -5.57 3.19
CA TYR A 43 1.01 -4.67 3.02
C TYR A 43 0.88 -4.38 1.53
N CYS A 44 -0.11 -5.00 0.90
CA CYS A 44 -0.26 -5.06 -0.54
C CYS A 44 -1.42 -4.19 -0.99
N SER A 45 -1.13 -3.28 -1.92
CA SER A 45 -2.16 -2.45 -2.53
C SER A 45 -2.74 -3.16 -3.75
N HIS A 46 -4.03 -3.49 -3.72
CA HIS A 46 -4.71 -4.24 -4.77
C HIS A 46 -5.61 -3.37 -5.66
N GLY A 47 -5.31 -2.08 -5.80
CA GLY A 47 -6.12 -1.15 -6.59
C GLY A 47 -7.56 -1.10 -6.08
N GLY A 48 -8.52 -1.41 -6.95
CA GLY A 48 -9.95 -1.44 -6.59
C GLY A 48 -10.34 -2.51 -5.57
N ASN A 49 -9.48 -3.49 -5.29
CA ASN A 49 -9.73 -4.53 -4.28
C ASN A 49 -9.20 -4.16 -2.87
N GLY A 50 -8.74 -2.92 -2.68
CA GLY A 50 -8.31 -2.39 -1.40
C GLY A 50 -6.95 -2.90 -0.92
N LEU A 51 -6.72 -2.77 0.38
CA LEU A 51 -5.48 -3.19 1.04
C LEU A 51 -5.61 -4.63 1.53
N TRP A 52 -4.59 -5.45 1.30
CA TRP A 52 -4.49 -6.79 1.88
C TRP A 52 -3.18 -6.96 2.63
N VAL A 53 -3.21 -7.75 3.70
CA VAL A 53 -2.03 -8.09 4.50
C VAL A 53 -1.75 -9.57 4.41
N TYR A 54 -0.50 -9.92 4.14
CA TYR A 54 -0.05 -11.30 4.00
C TYR A 54 1.20 -11.60 4.83
N ASP A 55 1.32 -12.86 5.27
CA ASP A 55 2.54 -13.41 5.86
C ASP A 55 3.36 -14.15 4.80
N PHE A 56 4.57 -13.66 4.54
CA PHE A 56 5.57 -14.23 3.63
C PHE A 56 6.68 -15.01 4.35
N SER A 57 6.51 -15.36 5.63
CA SER A 57 7.51 -16.10 6.40
C SER A 57 7.77 -17.51 5.84
N ASN A 58 6.77 -18.11 5.19
CA ASN A 58 6.88 -19.36 4.46
C ASN A 58 6.42 -19.19 3.01
N LEU A 59 7.36 -19.14 2.07
CA LEU A 59 7.06 -18.98 0.64
C LEU A 59 6.35 -20.18 0.00
N ASN A 60 6.30 -21.34 0.67
CA ASN A 60 5.51 -22.48 0.21
C ASN A 60 4.04 -22.39 0.67
N ASP A 61 3.72 -21.46 1.57
CA ASP A 61 2.41 -21.34 2.20
C ASP A 61 2.17 -19.90 2.70
N ILE A 62 1.94 -18.98 1.76
CA ILE A 62 1.67 -17.57 2.05
C ILE A 62 0.25 -17.43 2.61
N GLN A 63 0.12 -16.84 3.79
CA GLN A 63 -1.16 -16.67 4.48
C GLN A 63 -1.72 -15.27 4.29
N ALA A 64 -3.04 -15.17 4.02
CA ALA A 64 -3.76 -13.91 4.13
C ALA A 64 -4.14 -13.66 5.59
N LEU A 65 -3.68 -12.56 6.17
CA LEU A 65 -3.92 -12.21 7.57
C LEU A 65 -5.16 -11.34 7.74
N GLY A 66 -5.38 -10.41 6.82
CA GLY A 66 -6.54 -9.53 6.83
C GLY A 66 -6.60 -8.63 5.61
N ASN A 67 -7.65 -7.83 5.52
CA ASN A 67 -7.84 -6.88 4.44
C ASN A 67 -8.69 -5.70 4.89
N LEU A 68 -8.56 -4.59 4.15
CA LEU A 68 -9.41 -3.43 4.23
C LEU A 68 -9.99 -3.18 2.83
N THR A 69 -11.11 -3.84 2.56
CA THR A 69 -11.80 -3.85 1.25
C THR A 69 -12.96 -2.85 1.16
N SER A 70 -13.29 -2.18 2.26
CA SER A 70 -14.28 -1.10 2.34
C SER A 70 -13.82 -0.08 3.37
N TYR A 71 -13.73 1.19 2.98
CA TYR A 71 -13.28 2.29 3.83
C TYR A 71 -13.70 3.66 3.27
N PRO A 72 -13.72 4.72 4.09
CA PRO A 72 -14.03 6.07 3.65
C PRO A 72 -13.13 6.57 2.50
N GLU A 73 -13.74 7.25 1.52
CA GLU A 73 -13.06 7.76 0.32
C GLU A 73 -12.27 6.69 -0.46
N GLN A 74 -12.75 5.44 -0.47
CA GLN A 74 -12.13 4.35 -1.22
C GLN A 74 -12.01 4.70 -2.71
N GLY A 75 -10.78 4.66 -3.20
CA GLY A 75 -10.43 4.77 -4.60
C GLY A 75 -9.58 3.60 -5.06
N TYR A 76 -8.62 3.90 -5.94
CA TYR A 76 -7.67 2.94 -6.46
C TYR A 76 -6.46 2.82 -5.51
N ASN A 77 -6.49 1.85 -4.60
CA ASN A 77 -5.45 1.66 -3.59
C ASN A 77 -4.06 1.47 -4.24
N HIS A 78 -3.15 2.40 -3.94
CA HIS A 78 -1.97 2.63 -4.78
C HIS A 78 -0.66 2.26 -4.09
N ALA A 79 -0.36 2.87 -2.92
CA ALA A 79 0.88 2.64 -2.18
C ALA A 79 0.66 2.88 -0.69
N SER A 80 1.49 2.25 0.14
CA SER A 80 1.39 2.33 1.59
C SER A 80 2.74 2.34 2.28
N TRP A 81 2.79 2.87 3.51
CA TRP A 81 3.99 2.90 4.32
C TRP A 81 3.67 2.74 5.80
N LEU A 82 4.42 1.87 6.48
CA LEU A 82 4.22 1.54 7.89
C LEU A 82 5.09 2.42 8.78
N ASN A 83 4.54 2.92 9.87
CA ASN A 83 5.30 3.66 10.87
C ASN A 83 6.31 2.73 11.61
N GLU A 84 7.25 3.32 12.35
CA GLU A 84 8.34 2.57 12.97
C GLU A 84 7.87 1.57 14.03
N THR A 85 6.84 1.91 14.80
CA THR A 85 6.22 1.05 15.82
C THR A 85 5.43 -0.12 15.22
N GLY A 86 4.94 0.01 13.98
CA GLY A 86 4.24 -1.06 13.27
C GLY A 86 2.77 -1.20 13.55
N ASP A 87 2.18 -0.18 14.14
CA ASP A 87 0.77 -0.11 14.49
C ASP A 87 -0.02 0.84 13.57
N GLN A 88 0.65 1.73 12.81
CA GLN A 88 -0.04 2.65 11.91
C GLN A 88 0.51 2.61 10.49
N LEU A 89 -0.39 2.48 9.53
CA LEU A 89 -0.10 2.48 8.10
C LEU A 89 -0.71 3.72 7.46
N VAL A 90 0.09 4.51 6.75
CA VAL A 90 -0.44 5.51 5.82
C VAL A 90 -0.58 4.87 4.45
N PHE A 91 -1.68 5.11 3.75
CA PHE A 91 -1.81 4.71 2.36
C PHE A 91 -2.53 5.76 1.52
N ALA A 92 -2.24 5.73 0.22
CA ALA A 92 -2.84 6.58 -0.78
C ALA A 92 -3.71 5.75 -1.73
N ASP A 93 -4.80 6.37 -2.17
CA ASP A 93 -5.50 5.91 -3.36
C ASP A 93 -5.14 6.85 -4.50
N GLU A 94 -4.76 6.30 -5.66
CA GLU A 94 -4.49 7.08 -6.88
C GLU A 94 -5.81 7.48 -7.53
N THR A 95 -6.59 8.27 -6.79
CA THR A 95 -7.90 8.74 -7.18
C THR A 95 -8.03 10.20 -6.80
N HIS A 96 -8.48 11.00 -7.76
CA HIS A 96 -8.63 12.44 -7.63
C HIS A 96 -9.50 12.82 -6.41
N GLY A 97 -9.01 13.77 -5.62
CA GLY A 97 -9.76 14.36 -4.51
C GLY A 97 -9.82 13.50 -3.25
N THR A 98 -9.25 12.29 -3.27
CA THR A 98 -9.18 11.43 -2.09
C THR A 98 -8.07 11.84 -1.14
N SER A 99 -8.33 11.66 0.15
CA SER A 99 -7.37 11.89 1.23
C SER A 99 -6.37 10.73 1.32
N LEU A 100 -5.23 10.99 1.98
CA LEU A 100 -4.44 9.92 2.57
C LEU A 100 -5.25 9.29 3.72
N LYS A 101 -5.08 7.98 3.89
CA LYS A 101 -5.70 7.21 4.96
C LYS A 101 -4.62 6.87 5.97
N LEU A 102 -4.87 7.17 7.24
CA LEU A 102 -4.11 6.62 8.35
C LEU A 102 -4.92 5.46 8.93
N ALA A 103 -4.37 4.26 8.92
CA ALA A 103 -5.02 3.05 9.42
C ALA A 103 -4.29 2.50 10.65
N ASP A 104 -5.05 1.95 11.58
CA ASP A 104 -4.55 1.07 12.64
C ASP A 104 -4.35 -0.33 12.06
N VAL A 105 -3.13 -0.83 12.16
CA VAL A 105 -2.71 -2.17 11.74
C VAL A 105 -2.02 -2.94 12.88
N SER A 106 -2.19 -2.50 14.13
CA SER A 106 -1.68 -3.22 15.31
C SER A 106 -2.26 -4.64 15.41
N GLY A 107 -3.53 -4.82 15.01
CA GLY A 107 -4.19 -6.10 14.81
C GLY A 107 -4.40 -6.38 13.32
N LEU A 108 -3.61 -7.28 12.73
CA LEU A 108 -3.65 -7.54 11.28
C LEU A 108 -4.96 -8.17 10.78
N THR A 109 -5.81 -8.68 11.67
CA THR A 109 -7.15 -9.21 11.37
C THR A 109 -8.27 -8.19 11.56
N ASP A 110 -7.98 -7.04 12.17
CA ASP A 110 -8.96 -5.99 12.53
C ASP A 110 -8.41 -4.60 12.17
N ILE A 111 -8.18 -4.41 10.87
CA ILE A 111 -7.63 -3.17 10.33
C ILE A 111 -8.75 -2.13 10.28
N SER A 112 -8.49 -0.91 10.75
CA SER A 112 -9.47 0.18 10.75
C SER A 112 -8.85 1.52 10.34
N ILE A 113 -9.66 2.43 9.81
CA ILE A 113 -9.23 3.80 9.52
C ILE A 113 -9.29 4.63 10.80
N LEU A 114 -8.15 5.21 11.16
CA LEU A 114 -8.04 6.18 12.26
C LEU A 114 -8.44 7.57 11.78
N ASP A 115 -7.82 8.04 10.68
CA ASP A 115 -8.00 9.40 10.20
C ASP A 115 -7.87 9.49 8.67
N LEU A 116 -8.47 10.56 8.14
CA LEU A 116 -8.29 11.03 6.78
C LEU A 116 -7.60 12.38 6.81
N PHE A 117 -6.54 12.55 6.04
CA PHE A 117 -5.90 13.85 5.92
C PHE A 117 -5.47 14.15 4.49
N ARG A 118 -5.59 15.41 4.12
CA ARG A 118 -5.12 15.95 2.85
C ARG A 118 -4.68 17.39 3.04
N SER A 119 -3.69 17.79 2.28
CA SER A 119 -3.22 19.17 2.30
C SER A 119 -4.23 20.08 1.59
N GLU A 120 -5.02 20.81 2.36
CA GLU A 120 -5.81 21.96 1.87
C GLU A 120 -4.95 23.23 1.71
N LEU A 121 -3.61 23.15 1.81
CA LEU A 121 -2.74 24.34 1.90
C LEU A 121 -2.85 25.31 0.71
N LEU A 122 -3.45 24.90 -0.41
CA LEU A 122 -3.76 25.78 -1.54
C LEU A 122 -5.25 25.77 -1.91
N ALA A 123 -6.13 25.35 -1.00
CA ALA A 123 -7.56 25.56 -1.15
C ALA A 123 -7.86 27.07 -1.17
N PRO A 124 -8.84 27.52 -1.97
CA PRO A 124 -9.72 26.71 -2.82
C PRO A 124 -9.13 26.37 -4.20
N ALA A 125 -7.95 26.85 -4.56
CA ALA A 125 -7.40 26.74 -5.92
C ALA A 125 -7.03 25.31 -6.32
N PHE A 126 -6.59 24.46 -5.38
CA PHE A 126 -6.09 23.12 -5.70
C PHE A 126 -6.67 22.04 -4.78
N THR A 127 -7.89 21.63 -5.06
CA THR A 127 -8.62 20.60 -4.30
C THR A 127 -8.63 19.23 -4.97
N ASN A 128 -8.21 19.14 -6.24
CA ASN A 128 -8.30 17.93 -7.05
C ASN A 128 -6.96 17.20 -7.25
N SER A 129 -6.12 17.14 -6.20
CA SER A 129 -4.84 16.43 -6.27
C SER A 129 -5.02 14.91 -6.17
N ILE A 130 -4.00 14.18 -6.63
CA ILE A 130 -3.90 12.73 -6.46
C ILE A 130 -2.69 12.42 -5.56
N PRO A 131 -2.86 11.92 -4.33
CA PRO A 131 -1.73 11.38 -3.55
C PRO A 131 -1.19 10.10 -4.22
N HIS A 132 0.09 9.81 -4.06
CA HIS A 132 0.73 8.67 -4.71
C HIS A 132 1.55 7.84 -3.73
N ASN A 133 2.76 8.29 -3.39
CA ASN A 133 3.71 7.46 -2.63
C ASN A 133 3.93 8.13 -1.27
N PRO A 134 3.14 7.77 -0.24
CA PRO A 134 3.38 8.28 1.09
C PRO A 134 4.58 7.55 1.71
N PHE A 135 5.27 8.24 2.61
CA PHE A 135 6.38 7.72 3.40
C PHE A 135 6.27 8.27 4.82
N ILE A 136 6.46 7.42 5.82
CA ILE A 136 6.50 7.85 7.23
C ILE A 136 7.95 7.88 7.70
N ARG A 137 8.33 9.00 8.30
CA ARG A 137 9.58 9.15 9.06
C ARG A 137 9.29 9.83 10.38
N ASP A 138 9.51 9.11 11.47
CA ASP A 138 9.18 9.59 12.81
C ASP A 138 7.70 10.06 12.86
N GLN A 139 7.45 11.35 13.15
CA GLN A 139 6.12 11.95 13.18
C GLN A 139 5.64 12.54 11.82
N TYR A 140 6.42 12.41 10.76
CA TYR A 140 6.17 13.07 9.48
C TYR A 140 5.67 12.09 8.43
N ALA A 141 4.58 12.46 7.76
CA ALA A 141 4.19 11.88 6.48
C ALA A 141 4.73 12.76 5.34
N VAL A 142 5.61 12.20 4.51
CA VAL A 142 6.10 12.82 3.27
C VAL A 142 5.36 12.19 2.10
N VAL A 143 4.73 13.00 1.26
CA VAL A 143 3.93 12.50 0.13
C VAL A 143 4.19 13.33 -1.11
N TRP A 144 4.42 12.64 -2.24
CA TRP A 144 4.35 13.28 -3.55
C TRP A 144 2.91 13.26 -4.06
N ARG A 145 2.47 14.35 -4.70
CA ARG A 145 1.14 14.47 -5.30
C ARG A 145 1.20 14.91 -6.74
N ARG A 146 0.24 14.43 -7.54
CA ARG A 146 -0.04 14.94 -8.88
C ARG A 146 -1.10 16.05 -8.79
N GLN A 147 -0.85 17.18 -9.43
CA GLN A 147 -1.83 18.26 -9.60
C GLN A 147 -2.11 18.45 -11.09
N PRO A 148 -3.37 18.69 -11.50
CA PRO A 148 -3.64 19.20 -12.84
C PRO A 148 -2.92 20.54 -13.04
N PRO A 149 -2.52 20.90 -14.28
CA PRO A 149 -2.12 22.26 -14.59
C PRO A 149 -3.23 23.23 -14.17
N ASP A 150 -2.86 24.31 -13.52
CA ASP A 150 -3.76 25.41 -13.13
C ASP A 150 -4.73 25.74 -14.28
N GLY A 151 -6.03 25.76 -13.97
CA GLY A 151 -7.04 26.38 -14.84
C GLY A 151 -7.08 27.88 -14.63
#